data_AF-A0A946PMP9-F1
#
_entry.id   AF-A0A946PMP9-F1
#
_cell.length_a   1.000
_cell.length_b   1.000
_cell.length_c   1.000
_cell.angle_alpha   90.00
_cell.angle_beta   90.00
_cell.angle_gamma   90.00
#
_symmetry.space_group_name_H-M   'P 1'
#
loop_
_entity.id
_entity.type
_entity.pdbx_description
1 polymer ?
#
loop_
_entity_poly.entity_id
_entity_poly.type
_entity_poly.pdbx_seq_one_letter_code
_entity_poly.pdbx_strand_id
1 'polypeptide(L)'
;MTNYKDIITSFNWESIHNYKKSFNCRYGIILDSEDDLFEAQAISNHDDQMMFMVSNSVINSRNFNLPYERSVVWTVNDEKEFQRLMELGLYGIITDIPDTMQLYKK
;
A
#
# COMPACT_ATOMS: atom_id res chain seq x y z
N MET A 1 8.09 -21.15 -1.68
CA MET A 1 7.50 -20.78 -2.98
C MET A 1 6.31 -19.89 -2.71
N THR A 2 6.20 -18.77 -3.40
CA THR A 2 5.04 -17.86 -3.31
C THR A 2 3.83 -18.44 -4.04
N ASN A 3 2.64 -18.12 -3.55
CA ASN A 3 1.35 -18.47 -4.14
C ASN A 3 0.66 -17.21 -4.70
N TYR A 4 -0.35 -17.37 -5.56
CA TYR A 4 -1.05 -16.24 -6.22
C TYR A 4 -1.69 -15.24 -5.25
N LYS A 5 -1.92 -15.65 -3.99
CA LYS A 5 -2.47 -14.81 -2.93
C LYS A 5 -1.45 -13.90 -2.27
N ASP A 6 -0.17 -14.25 -2.37
CA ASP A 6 0.93 -13.53 -1.73
C ASP A 6 1.14 -12.17 -2.38
N ILE A 7 1.80 -11.27 -1.65
CA ILE A 7 2.19 -9.96 -2.14
C ILE A 7 3.67 -9.77 -1.81
N ILE A 8 4.49 -9.51 -2.84
CA ILE A 8 5.90 -9.12 -2.68
C ILE A 8 5.99 -7.61 -2.76
N THR A 9 6.68 -6.98 -1.81
CA THR A 9 6.80 -5.53 -1.74
C THR A 9 8.26 -5.11 -1.50
N SER A 10 8.63 -3.92 -1.96
CA SER A 10 9.98 -3.37 -1.77
C SER A 10 9.98 -1.85 -1.87
N PHE A 11 10.90 -1.20 -1.15
CA PHE A 11 11.24 0.21 -1.36
C PHE A 11 11.96 0.43 -2.70
N ASN A 12 12.56 -0.62 -3.28
CA ASN A 12 13.19 -0.54 -4.59
C ASN A 12 12.14 -0.85 -5.68
N TRP A 13 11.49 0.20 -6.18
CA TRP A 13 10.44 0.08 -7.19
C TRP A 13 10.98 -0.46 -8.52
N GLU A 14 12.21 -0.12 -8.90
CA GLU A 14 12.84 -0.60 -10.14
C GLU A 14 12.93 -2.13 -10.14
N SER A 15 13.31 -2.72 -9.00
CA SER A 15 13.39 -4.17 -8.83
C SER A 15 12.02 -4.82 -8.99
N ILE A 16 10.98 -4.25 -8.38
CA ILE A 16 9.61 -4.75 -8.55
C ILE A 16 9.19 -4.65 -10.02
N HIS A 17 9.43 -3.51 -10.66
CA HIS A 17 9.09 -3.27 -12.05
C HIS A 17 9.82 -4.22 -13.01
N ASN A 18 11.10 -4.48 -12.78
CA ASN A 18 11.93 -5.33 -13.63
C ASN A 18 11.60 -6.81 -13.48
N TYR A 19 11.26 -7.26 -12.26
CA TYR A 19 11.01 -8.66 -11.97
C TYR A 19 9.53 -9.05 -11.92
N LYS A 20 8.58 -8.11 -12.07
CA LYS A 20 7.14 -8.39 -11.95
C LYS A 20 6.63 -9.55 -12.80
N LYS A 21 7.17 -9.72 -14.01
CA LYS A 21 6.80 -10.82 -14.93
C LYS A 21 7.27 -12.20 -14.45
N SER A 22 8.24 -12.24 -13.53
CA SER A 22 8.76 -13.46 -12.92
C SER A 22 7.99 -13.85 -11.65
N PHE A 23 7.16 -12.95 -11.10
CA PHE A 23 6.34 -13.25 -9.94
C PHE A 23 5.07 -13.98 -10.34
N ASN A 24 4.74 -15.04 -9.60
CA ASN A 24 3.49 -15.77 -9.74
C ASN A 24 2.40 -15.27 -8.76
N CYS A 25 2.59 -14.08 -8.20
CA CYS A 25 1.80 -13.48 -7.13
C CYS A 25 1.66 -11.98 -7.36
N ARG A 26 0.94 -11.29 -6.46
CA ARG A 26 0.84 -9.83 -6.52
C ARG A 26 2.15 -9.18 -6.11
N TYR A 27 2.32 -7.94 -6.53
CA TYR A 27 3.53 -7.16 -6.26
C TYR A 27 3.18 -5.71 -5.96
N GLY A 28 4.04 -5.03 -5.23
CA GLY A 28 3.83 -3.63 -4.87
C GLY A 28 5.11 -2.91 -4.49
N ILE A 29 5.00 -1.60 -4.36
CA ILE A 29 6.10 -0.72 -3.98
C ILE A 29 5.80 -0.10 -2.61
N ILE A 30 6.84 0.09 -1.81
CA ILE A 30 6.74 0.75 -0.51
C ILE A 30 7.17 2.21 -0.69
N LEU A 31 6.33 3.14 -0.24
CA LEU A 31 6.53 4.59 -0.34
C LEU A 31 6.54 5.18 1.07
N ASP A 32 7.61 5.89 1.42
CA ASP A 32 7.73 6.63 2.68
C ASP A 32 7.81 8.16 2.50
N SER A 33 8.05 8.63 1.28
CA SER A 33 8.12 10.04 0.91
C SER A 33 6.99 10.47 -0.03
N GLU A 34 6.52 11.71 0.13
CA GLU A 34 5.59 12.33 -0.81
C GLU A 34 6.25 12.62 -2.16
N ASP A 35 7.58 12.77 -2.20
CA ASP A 35 8.33 13.04 -3.42
C ASP A 35 8.21 11.89 -4.44
N ASP A 36 7.97 10.67 -3.96
CA ASP A 36 7.84 9.48 -4.79
C ASP A 36 6.43 9.31 -5.39
N LEU A 37 5.45 10.11 -4.97
CA LEU A 37 4.05 10.00 -5.43
C LEU A 37 3.93 10.23 -6.94
N PHE A 38 4.72 11.14 -7.51
CA PHE A 38 4.69 11.42 -8.94
C PHE A 38 5.09 10.19 -9.76
N GLU A 39 6.19 9.53 -9.38
CA GLU A 39 6.67 8.32 -10.02
C GLU A 39 5.72 7.14 -9.81
N ALA A 40 5.23 6.96 -8.57
CA ALA A 40 4.25 5.94 -8.25
C ALA A 40 2.96 6.10 -9.07
N GLN A 41 2.49 7.34 -9.29
CA GLN A 41 1.32 7.61 -10.13
C GLN A 41 1.59 7.28 -11.60
N ALA A 42 2.77 7.64 -12.13
CA ALA A 42 3.15 7.27 -13.48
C ALA A 42 3.17 5.73 -13.66
N ILE A 43 3.71 4.99 -12.69
CA ILE A 43 3.67 3.52 -12.67
C ILE A 43 2.22 3.02 -12.63
N SER A 44 1.39 3.57 -11.75
CA SER A 44 -0.03 3.21 -11.59
C SER A 44 -0.83 3.32 -12.89
N ASN A 45 -0.54 4.34 -13.71
CA ASN A 45 -1.21 4.57 -14.99
C ASN A 45 -0.86 3.51 -16.05
N HIS A 46 0.28 2.85 -15.93
CA HIS A 46 0.75 1.83 -16.87
C HIS A 46 0.67 0.40 -16.32
N ASP A 47 0.45 0.25 -15.02
CA ASP A 47 0.39 -1.02 -14.30
C ASP A 47 -0.80 -1.02 -13.34
N ASP A 48 -1.91 -1.58 -13.81
CA ASP A 48 -3.18 -1.69 -13.09
C ASP A 48 -3.15 -2.74 -11.95
N GLN A 49 -2.08 -3.53 -11.87
CA GLN A 49 -1.89 -4.55 -10.84
C GLN A 49 -0.95 -4.11 -9.72
N MET A 50 -0.19 -3.03 -9.91
CA MET A 50 0.74 -2.52 -8.92
C MET A 50 0.01 -2.14 -7.62
N MET A 51 0.48 -2.68 -6.50
CA MET A 51 0.02 -2.30 -5.16
C MET A 51 0.94 -1.23 -4.55
N PHE A 52 0.39 -0.38 -3.67
CA PHE A 52 1.12 0.74 -3.07
C PHE A 52 1.08 0.65 -1.54
N MET A 53 2.23 0.42 -0.92
CA MET A 53 2.38 0.35 0.54
C MET A 53 2.88 1.70 1.01
N VAL A 54 1.97 2.58 1.40
CA VAL A 54 2.29 3.98 1.70
C VAL A 54 2.40 4.23 3.20
N SER A 55 3.32 5.08 3.60
CA SER A 55 3.43 5.51 4.98
C SER A 55 2.23 6.37 5.39
N ASN A 56 2.04 6.53 6.71
CA ASN A 56 0.96 7.38 7.22
C ASN A 56 1.12 8.87 6.84
N SER A 57 2.34 9.36 6.62
CA SER A 57 2.56 10.72 6.10
C SER A 57 2.09 10.82 4.64
N VAL A 58 2.45 9.86 3.81
CA VAL A 58 2.15 9.86 2.37
C VAL A 58 0.64 9.79 2.09
N ILE A 59 -0.12 8.93 2.77
CA ILE A 59 -1.58 8.83 2.60
C ILE A 59 -2.32 10.11 3.01
N ASN A 60 -1.73 10.87 3.93
CA ASN A 60 -2.29 12.12 4.44
C ASN A 60 -1.78 13.36 3.69
N SER A 61 -0.90 13.17 2.70
CA SER A 61 -0.47 14.23 1.81
C SER A 61 -1.64 14.82 1.06
N ARG A 62 -1.61 16.14 0.86
CA ARG A 62 -2.54 16.81 -0.06
C ARG A 62 -2.35 16.39 -1.52
N ASN A 63 -1.18 15.85 -1.85
CA ASN A 63 -0.83 15.41 -3.20
C ASN A 63 -1.14 13.92 -3.43
N PHE A 64 -1.67 13.22 -2.43
CA PHE A 64 -1.99 11.79 -2.57
C PHE A 64 -3.02 11.58 -3.68
N ASN A 65 -2.65 10.78 -4.67
CA ASN A 65 -3.44 10.57 -5.89
C ASN A 65 -3.39 9.12 -6.39
N LEU A 66 -2.94 8.20 -5.54
CA LEU A 66 -2.91 6.77 -5.83
C LEU A 66 -4.28 6.13 -5.55
N PRO A 67 -4.65 5.06 -6.26
CA PRO A 67 -5.93 4.38 -6.05
C PRO A 67 -6.00 3.73 -4.66
N TYR A 68 -7.05 4.06 -3.89
CA TYR A 68 -7.22 3.55 -2.52
C TYR A 68 -7.38 2.02 -2.50
N GLU A 69 -8.10 1.45 -3.47
CA GLU A 69 -8.34 0.02 -3.60
C GLU A 69 -7.08 -0.82 -3.91
N ARG A 70 -5.96 -0.16 -4.24
CA ARG A 70 -4.63 -0.77 -4.38
C ARG A 70 -3.61 -0.26 -3.36
N SER A 71 -4.05 0.56 -2.41
CA SER A 71 -3.19 1.17 -1.40
C SER A 71 -3.33 0.50 -0.03
N VAL A 72 -2.20 0.29 0.63
CA VAL A 72 -2.07 -0.25 1.98
C VAL A 72 -1.28 0.74 2.82
N VAL A 73 -1.77 1.10 4.00
CA VAL A 73 -1.06 2.05 4.87
C VAL A 73 -0.24 1.32 5.94
N TRP A 74 1.00 1.75 6.16
CA TRP A 74 1.88 1.25 7.21
C TRP A 74 2.50 2.38 8.05
N THR A 75 2.83 2.18 9.33
CA THR A 75 2.20 1.23 10.27
C THR A 75 1.15 2.01 11.08
N VAL A 76 -0.09 1.52 11.12
CA VAL A 76 -1.20 2.20 11.79
C VAL A 76 -1.49 1.50 13.11
N ASN A 77 -1.36 2.24 14.21
CA ASN A 77 -1.59 1.73 15.58
C ASN A 77 -2.61 2.59 16.36
N ASP A 78 -3.22 3.59 15.73
CA ASP A 78 -4.27 4.44 16.33
C ASP A 78 -5.67 4.03 15.82
N GLU A 79 -6.65 3.98 16.73
CA GLU A 79 -8.03 3.58 16.42
C GLU A 79 -8.73 4.53 15.45
N LYS A 80 -8.58 5.85 15.66
CA LYS A 80 -9.27 6.85 14.84
C LYS A 80 -8.70 6.86 13.44
N GLU A 81 -7.37 6.76 13.34
CA GLU A 81 -6.70 6.67 12.06
C GLU A 81 -7.09 5.38 11.33
N PHE A 82 -7.14 4.25 12.02
CA PHE A 82 -7.63 3.00 11.44
C PHE A 82 -9.06 3.14 10.88
N GLN A 83 -10.00 3.67 11.66
CA GLN A 83 -11.39 3.84 11.23
C GLN A 83 -11.48 4.75 9.98
N ARG A 84 -10.83 5.92 10.03
CA ARG A 84 -10.78 6.86 8.93
C ARG A 84 -10.19 6.24 7.66
N LEU A 85 -9.08 5.52 7.79
CA LEU A 85 -8.40 4.86 6.67
C LEU A 85 -9.24 3.74 6.06
N MET A 86 -9.95 2.97 6.88
CA MET A 86 -10.89 1.95 6.39
C MET A 86 -12.08 2.56 5.64
N GLU A 87 -12.59 3.71 6.09
CA GLU A 87 -13.68 4.44 5.40
C GLU A 87 -13.28 4.97 4.02
N LEU A 88 -11.99 5.25 3.78
CA LEU A 88 -11.49 5.65 2.45
C LEU A 88 -11.54 4.52 1.40
N GLY A 89 -11.80 3.28 1.81
CA GLY A 89 -11.82 2.12 0.91
C GLY A 89 -10.43 1.60 0.57
N LEU A 90 -9.46 1.74 1.49
CA LEU A 90 -8.13 1.17 1.32
C LEU A 90 -8.15 -0.35 1.17
N TYR A 91 -7.19 -0.88 0.41
CA TYR A 91 -7.00 -2.32 0.28
C TYR A 91 -6.71 -2.99 1.64
N GLY A 92 -5.95 -2.31 2.49
CA GLY A 92 -5.64 -2.81 3.82
C GLY A 92 -4.76 -1.89 4.65
N ILE A 93 -4.41 -2.38 5.84
CA ILE A 93 -3.58 -1.68 6.82
C ILE A 93 -2.55 -2.66 7.37
N ILE A 94 -1.32 -2.19 7.59
CA ILE A 94 -0.27 -2.89 8.33
C ILE A 94 -0.22 -2.30 9.73
N THR A 95 -0.23 -3.15 10.76
CA THR A 95 -0.35 -2.75 12.17
C THR A 95 0.48 -3.69 13.06
N ASP A 96 1.03 -3.15 14.15
CA ASP A 96 1.72 -3.94 15.18
C ASP A 96 0.75 -4.51 16.22
N ILE A 97 -0.51 -4.04 16.22
CA ILE A 97 -1.54 -4.43 17.19
C ILE A 97 -2.78 -5.04 16.51
N PRO A 98 -2.62 -6.11 15.71
CA PRO A 98 -3.72 -6.68 14.92
C PRO A 98 -4.90 -7.16 15.77
N ASP A 99 -4.63 -7.69 16.96
CA ASP A 99 -5.67 -8.19 17.88
C ASP A 99 -6.57 -7.05 18.38
N THR A 100 -5.97 -5.91 18.71
CA THR A 100 -6.71 -4.70 19.13
C THR A 100 -7.53 -4.13 17.96
N MET A 101 -6.94 -4.10 16.76
CA MET A 101 -7.59 -3.54 15.57
C MET A 101 -8.86 -4.30 15.15
N GLN A 102 -8.94 -5.61 15.43
CA GLN A 102 -10.17 -6.38 15.18
C GLN A 102 -11.36 -5.86 15.97
N LEU A 103 -11.14 -5.28 17.15
CA LEU A 103 -12.21 -4.72 17.99
C LEU A 103 -12.79 -3.41 17.43
N TYR A 104 -12.06 -2.75 16.52
CA TYR A 104 -12.45 -1.48 15.91
C TYR A 104 -13.30 -1.63 14.65
N LYS A 105 -13.40 -2.84 14.09
CA LYS A 105 -14.23 -3.16 12.90
C LYS A 105 -15.74 -3.26 13.18
N LYS A 106 -16.25 -2.56 14.19
CA LYS A 106 -17.66 -2.66 14.62
C LYS A 106 -18.64 -2.19 13.56
#